data_AF-A0A378FMY5-F1
#
_entry.id   AF-A0A378FMY5-F1
#
_cell.length_a   1.000
_cell.length_b   1.000
_cell.length_c   1.000
_cell.angle_alpha   90.00
_cell.angle_beta   90.00
_cell.angle_gamma   90.00
#
_symmetry.space_group_name_H-M   'P 1'
#
loop_
_entity.id
_entity.type
_entity.pdbx_description
1 polymer ?
#
loop_
_entity_poly.entity_id
_entity_poly.type
_entity_poly.pdbx_seq_one_letter_code
_entity_poly.pdbx_strand_id
1 'polypeptide(L)' 'MTDAYRDALLAQFPQARAHVIAGAGHWVHAEKPERCYAPSAAI' A
#
# COMPACT_ATOMS: atom_id res chain seq x y z
N MET A 1 -1.08 -6.72 15.72
CA MET A 1 -1.39 -7.61 14.57
C MET A 1 -0.14 -8.43 14.30
N THR A 2 -0.22 -9.75 14.43
CA THR A 2 0.95 -10.64 14.33
C THR A 2 1.40 -10.77 12.87
N ASP A 3 2.71 -10.68 12.65
CA ASP A 3 3.36 -10.74 11.33
C ASP A 3 3.20 -12.10 10.62
N ALA A 4 2.69 -13.11 11.34
CA ALA A 4 2.55 -14.51 10.91
C ALA A 4 1.76 -14.74 9.61
N TYR A 5 0.96 -13.77 9.15
CA TYR A 5 0.19 -13.89 7.91
C TYR A 5 0.77 -13.07 6.75
N ARG A 6 1.85 -12.32 6.97
CA ARG A 6 2.46 -11.45 5.96
C ARG A 6 2.90 -12.26 4.75
N ASP A 7 3.63 -13.35 4.97
CA ASP A 7 4.18 -14.16 3.88
C ASP A 7 3.08 -14.85 3.06
N ALA A 8 2.08 -15.41 3.73
CA ALA A 8 0.92 -16.04 3.08
C ALA A 8 0.07 -15.04 2.29
N LEU A 9 0.01 -13.77 2.74
CA LEU A 9 -0.66 -12.70 2.03
C LEU A 9 0.13 -12.26 0.79
N LEU A 10 1.45 -12.06 0.92
CA LEU A 10 2.30 -11.64 -0.21
C LEU A 10 2.35 -12.71 -1.31
N ALA A 11 2.31 -13.99 -0.95
CA ALA A 11 2.27 -15.10 -1.91
C ALA A 11 1.03 -15.06 -2.84
N GLN A 12 -0.08 -14.46 -2.40
CA GLN A 12 -1.29 -14.32 -3.23
C GLN A 12 -1.14 -13.25 -4.32
N PHE A 13 -0.20 -12.31 -4.16
CA PHE A 13 0.00 -11.19 -5.06
C PHE A 13 1.45 -11.11 -5.54
N PRO A 14 1.94 -12.12 -6.29
CA PRO A 14 3.35 -12.24 -6.65
C PRO A 14 3.87 -11.09 -7.53
N GLN A 15 2.98 -10.35 -8.18
CA GLN A 15 3.32 -9.18 -9.01
C GLN A 15 3.04 -7.85 -8.31
N ALA A 16 2.44 -7.85 -7.12
CA ALA A 16 2.11 -6.62 -6.41
C ALA A 16 3.33 -6.03 -5.71
N ARG A 17 3.35 -4.71 -5.63
CA ARG A 17 4.37 -3.94 -4.92
C ARG A 17 3.70 -3.18 -3.79
N ALA A 18 4.17 -3.40 -2.56
CA ALA A 18 3.71 -2.65 -1.41
C ALA A 18 4.48 -1.32 -1.33
N HIS A 19 3.76 -0.21 -1.23
CA HIS A 19 4.31 1.12 -1.04
C HIS A 19 3.79 1.72 0.27
N VAL A 20 4.64 2.41 1.01
CA VAL A 20 4.25 3.11 2.24
C VAL A 20 4.14 4.61 1.94
N ILE A 21 2.95 5.18 2.15
CA ILE A 21 2.71 6.61 1.98
C ILE A 21 2.82 7.28 3.36
N ALA A 22 3.92 8.00 3.57
CA ALA A 22 4.15 8.73 4.81
C ALA A 22 3.08 9.82 5.03
N GLY A 23 2.60 9.92 6.28
CA GLY A 23 1.61 10.93 6.67
C GLY A 23 0.17 10.63 6.24
N ALA A 24 -0.11 9.42 5.74
CA ALA A 24 -1.45 8.92 5.58
C ALA A 24 -1.80 7.93 6.69
N GLY A 25 -2.97 8.09 7.28
CA GLY A 25 -3.65 7.16 8.16
C GLY A 25 -4.51 6.16 7.38
N HIS A 26 -5.70 5.88 7.91
CA HIS A 26 -6.52 4.76 7.44
C HIS A 26 -7.14 5.00 6.05
N TRP A 27 -7.37 6.27 5.70
CA TRP A 27 -8.09 6.65 4.49
C TRP A 27 -7.19 7.47 3.57
N VAL A 28 -6.20 6.78 2.96
CA VAL A 28 -5.24 7.38 2.00
C VAL A 28 -5.92 8.24 0.94
N HIS A 29 -7.09 7.84 0.46
CA HIS A 29 -7.81 8.57 -0.60
C HIS A 29 -8.40 9.91 -0.15
N ALA A 30 -8.68 10.07 1.15
CA ALA A 30 -9.16 11.34 1.72
C ALA A 30 -7.99 12.23 2.17
N GLU A 31 -6.89 11.63 2.61
CA GLU A 31 -5.74 12.33 3.21
C GLU A 31 -4.64 12.68 2.19
N LYS A 32 -4.51 11.87 1.13
CA LYS A 32 -3.52 11.97 0.05
C LYS A 32 -4.18 11.64 -1.31
N PRO A 33 -5.23 12.37 -1.72
CA PRO A 33 -5.98 12.08 -2.95
C PRO A 33 -5.07 11.99 -4.18
N GLU A 34 -4.01 12.80 -4.26
CA GLU A 34 -3.03 12.81 -5.34
C GLU A 34 -2.34 11.45 -5.54
N ARG A 35 -2.16 10.66 -4.48
CA ARG A 35 -1.55 9.32 -4.56
C ARG A 35 -2.46 8.29 -5.21
N CYS A 36 -3.78 8.49 -5.20
CA CYS A 36 -4.73 7.61 -5.88
C CYS A 36 -4.75 7.81 -7.40
N TYR A 37 -4.35 8.98 -7.87
CA TYR A 37 -4.29 9.31 -9.30
C TYR A 37 -2.88 9.18 -9.88
N ALA A 38 -1.84 9.18 -9.04
CA ALA A 38 -0.46 9.05 -9.46
C ALA A 38 -0.10 7.60 -9.83
N PRO A 39 0.66 7.37 -10.92
CA PRO A 39 1.14 6.04 -11.27
C PRO A 39 2.08 5.51 -10.19
N SER A 40 2.06 4.18 -9.96
CA SER A 40 2.88 3.51 -8.92
C SER A 40 4.39 3.81 -9.01
N ALA A 41 4.91 4.17 -10.18
CA ALA A 41 6.32 4.58 -10.35
C ALA A 41 6.67 5.95 -9.73
N ALA A 42 5.67 6.75 -9.33
CA ALA A 42 5.84 8.07 -8.73
C ALA A 42 5.68 8.05 -7.20
N ILE A 43 5.55 6.87 -6.58
CA ILE A 43 5.29 6.68 -5.14
C ILE A 43 6.52 6.22 -4.37
#